data_AF-A0A382I6J7-F1
#
_entry.id   AF-A0A382I6J7-F1
#
_cell.length_a   1.000
_cell.length_b   1.000
_cell.length_c   1.000
_cell.angle_alpha   90.00
_cell.angle_beta   90.00
_cell.angle_gamma   90.00
#
_symmetry.space_group_name_H-M   'P 1'
#
loop_
_entity.id
_entity.type
_entity.pdbx_description
1 polymer ?
#
loop_
_entity_poly.entity_id
_entity_poly.type
_entity_poly.pdbx_seq_one_letter_code
_entity_poly.pdbx_strand_id
1 'polypeptide(L)'
;MIKLENLHPKDIPDMTCNSLKGSVHISPEGHIKPCCYFKNLGPHWKYWQVDSNIYNINSLDDIVDSYEWNNFVSPNPHCEYCIIEEASNIPSLRQYWNETISSDTNKLQHLELALDFTCNMMCRMCGPRQSSKWNSSPVLKNMKEEVGVAEADADIYIKTKGSKEYTKN
;
A
#
# COMPACT_ATOMS: atom_id res chain seq x y z
N MET A 1 0.39 -14.88 -17.65
CA MET A 1 0.43 -13.59 -16.94
C MET A 1 -0.36 -12.60 -17.79
N ILE A 2 -1.59 -12.25 -17.38
CA ILE A 2 -2.43 -11.32 -18.14
C ILE A 2 -1.83 -9.93 -17.99
N LYS A 3 -1.43 -9.33 -19.11
CA LYS A 3 -0.93 -7.96 -19.13
C LYS A 3 -2.13 -7.02 -19.11
N LEU A 4 -2.20 -6.11 -18.13
CA LEU A 4 -3.31 -5.15 -17.97
C LEU A 4 -3.58 -4.33 -19.24
N GLU A 5 -2.52 -4.07 -20.03
CA GLU A 5 -2.54 -3.41 -21.35
C GLU A 5 -3.37 -4.14 -22.42
N ASN A 6 -3.73 -5.42 -22.20
CA ASN A 6 -4.55 -6.22 -23.12
C ASN A 6 -6.02 -6.34 -22.68
N LEU A 7 -6.41 -5.78 -21.53
CA LEU A 7 -7.80 -5.75 -21.08
C LEU A 7 -8.46 -4.51 -21.67
N HIS A 8 -9.45 -4.73 -22.54
CA HIS A 8 -10.20 -3.63 -23.13
C HIS A 8 -11.09 -3.00 -22.04
N PRO A 9 -11.22 -1.66 -21.96
CA PRO A 9 -11.91 -0.98 -20.85
C PRO A 9 -13.35 -1.43 -20.57
N LYS A 10 -14.01 -2.02 -21.58
CA LYS A 10 -15.39 -2.53 -21.54
C LYS A 10 -15.50 -3.93 -20.92
N ASP A 11 -14.38 -4.65 -20.86
CA ASP A 11 -14.26 -5.99 -20.26
C ASP A 11 -13.79 -5.92 -18.82
N ILE A 12 -13.54 -4.70 -18.31
CA ILE A 12 -13.20 -4.47 -16.92
C ILE A 12 -14.53 -4.40 -16.15
N PRO A 13 -14.84 -5.39 -15.29
CA PRO A 13 -16.08 -5.39 -14.51
C PRO A 13 -16.18 -4.12 -13.68
N ASP A 14 -17.38 -3.76 -13.22
CA ASP A 14 -17.54 -2.71 -12.22
C ASP A 14 -16.60 -2.97 -11.02
N MET A 15 -15.50 -2.21 -10.97
CA MET A 15 -14.49 -2.31 -9.91
C MET A 15 -14.79 -1.35 -8.77
N THR A 16 -16.05 -0.97 -8.58
CA THR A 16 -16.49 -0.30 -7.36
C THR A 16 -16.02 -1.11 -6.15
N CYS A 17 -15.37 -0.40 -5.23
CA CYS A 17 -14.75 -0.94 -4.03
C CYS A 17 -15.26 -0.15 -2.83
N ASN A 18 -15.96 -0.82 -1.92
CA ASN A 18 -16.48 -0.20 -0.72
C ASN A 18 -15.36 0.21 0.26
N SER A 19 -14.10 -0.19 0.04
CA SER A 19 -12.98 0.33 0.83
C SER A 19 -12.88 1.86 0.76
N LEU A 20 -13.23 2.48 -0.38
CA LEU A 20 -13.30 3.93 -0.52
C LEU A 20 -14.39 4.56 0.36
N LYS A 21 -15.37 3.77 0.81
CA LYS A 21 -16.52 4.22 1.60
C LYS A 21 -16.34 4.10 3.10
N GLY A 22 -15.31 3.39 3.55
CA GLY A 22 -15.14 3.20 4.99
C GLY A 22 -13.93 2.42 5.45
N SER A 23 -12.94 2.17 4.60
CA SER A 23 -11.67 1.56 5.03
C SER A 23 -10.54 2.56 4.94
N VAL A 24 -9.71 2.60 5.97
CA VAL A 24 -8.48 3.38 5.97
C VAL A 24 -7.32 2.48 6.37
N HIS A 25 -6.26 2.50 5.58
CA HIS A 25 -4.97 1.92 5.89
C HIS A 25 -3.94 3.02 6.11
N ILE A 26 -3.20 2.94 7.21
CA ILE A 26 -2.09 3.84 7.55
C ILE A 26 -0.78 3.05 7.56
N SER A 27 0.18 3.44 6.70
CA SER A 27 1.49 2.80 6.63
C SER A 27 2.38 3.16 7.83
N PRO A 28 3.52 2.47 8.05
CA PRO A 28 4.48 2.82 9.10
C PRO A 28 5.02 4.26 9.00
N GLU A 29 5.04 4.82 7.80
CA GLU A 29 5.46 6.20 7.52
C GLU A 29 4.31 7.22 7.67
N GLY A 30 3.11 6.76 8.01
CA GLY A 30 1.91 7.59 8.21
C GLY A 30 1.12 7.86 6.94
N HIS A 31 1.46 7.24 5.80
CA HIS A 31 0.71 7.43 4.55
C HIS A 31 -0.66 6.79 4.64
N ILE A 32 -1.69 7.54 4.24
CA ILE A 32 -3.09 7.13 4.32
C ILE A 32 -3.58 6.68 2.95
N LYS A 33 -4.22 5.51 2.91
CA LYS A 33 -4.78 4.90 1.70
C LYS A 33 -6.10 4.21 1.99
N PRO A 34 -6.95 3.98 0.96
CA PRO A 34 -8.22 3.25 1.15
C PRO A 34 -8.06 1.76 1.49
N CYS A 35 -6.89 1.19 1.22
CA CYS A 35 -6.61 -0.24 1.38
C CYS A 35 -5.09 -0.48 1.31
N CYS A 36 -4.59 -1.52 1.97
CA CYS A 36 -3.17 -1.90 1.92
C CYS A 36 -2.70 -2.32 0.52
N TYR A 37 -3.59 -2.82 -0.35
CA TYR A 37 -3.27 -3.20 -1.73
C TYR A 37 -3.21 -1.99 -2.69
N PHE A 38 -3.61 -0.80 -2.24
CA PHE A 38 -3.71 0.39 -3.07
C PHE A 38 -2.31 0.91 -3.48
N LYS A 39 -2.01 0.84 -4.78
CA LYS A 39 -0.76 1.35 -5.35
C LYS A 39 -0.85 2.84 -5.61
N ASN A 40 0.26 3.57 -5.53
CA ASN A 40 0.30 5.01 -5.83
C ASN A 40 0.78 5.22 -7.28
N LEU A 41 -0.13 5.10 -8.25
CA LEU A 41 0.13 5.17 -9.69
C LEU A 41 -0.45 6.44 -10.34
N GLY A 42 0.00 6.77 -11.55
CA GLY A 42 -0.59 7.85 -12.33
C GLY A 42 -0.22 9.27 -11.88
N PRO A 43 -0.89 10.30 -12.46
CA PRO A 43 -0.49 11.70 -12.31
C PRO A 43 -0.66 12.25 -10.88
N HIS A 44 -1.45 11.56 -10.04
CA HIS A 44 -1.69 11.93 -8.65
C HIS A 44 -0.78 11.20 -7.65
N TRP A 45 0.33 10.59 -8.10
CA TRP A 45 1.26 9.88 -7.22
C TRP A 45 1.73 10.72 -6.03
N LYS A 46 1.92 12.04 -6.23
CA LYS A 46 2.38 12.97 -5.20
C LYS A 46 1.38 13.08 -4.05
N TYR A 47 0.08 13.14 -4.35
CA TYR A 47 -0.96 13.18 -3.33
C TYR A 47 -0.84 11.95 -2.42
N TRP A 48 -0.81 10.76 -3.00
CA TRP A 48 -0.79 9.52 -2.23
C TRP A 48 0.54 9.18 -1.53
N GLN A 49 1.65 9.80 -1.96
CA GLN A 49 2.97 9.60 -1.36
C GLN A 49 3.37 10.71 -0.39
N VAL A 50 2.74 11.88 -0.44
CA VAL A 50 3.18 13.05 0.33
C VAL A 50 2.01 13.66 1.10
N ASP A 51 0.95 14.01 0.38
CA ASP A 51 -0.12 14.84 0.96
C ASP A 51 -1.10 14.00 1.82
N SER A 52 -1.43 12.79 1.37
CA SER A 52 -2.26 11.80 2.08
C SER A 52 -1.46 11.16 3.21
N ASN A 53 -1.31 11.89 4.31
CA ASN A 53 -0.56 11.47 5.49
C ASN A 53 -1.29 11.87 6.78
N ILE A 54 -1.17 11.04 7.82
CA ILE A 54 -1.80 11.25 9.13
C ILE A 54 -1.42 12.58 9.79
N TYR A 55 -0.25 13.13 9.48
CA TYR A 55 0.18 14.43 10.00
C TYR A 55 -0.48 15.63 9.31
N ASN A 56 -1.17 15.41 8.18
CA ASN A 56 -1.78 16.47 7.38
C ASN A 56 -3.31 16.52 7.51
N ILE A 57 -3.90 15.76 8.43
CA ILE A 57 -5.35 15.65 8.60
C ILE A 57 -5.81 15.95 10.02
N ASN A 58 -7.05 16.41 10.16
CA ASN A 58 -7.65 16.66 11.47
C ASN A 58 -8.39 15.43 12.01
N SER A 59 -9.08 14.70 11.12
CA SER A 59 -9.81 13.48 11.47
C SER A 59 -9.73 12.44 10.34
N LEU A 60 -9.92 11.16 10.69
CA LEU A 60 -10.02 10.09 9.69
C LEU A 60 -11.35 10.14 8.93
N ASP A 61 -12.39 10.72 9.52
CA ASP A 61 -13.68 10.92 8.86
C ASP A 61 -13.55 11.96 7.73
N ASP A 62 -12.71 13.00 7.90
CA ASP A 62 -12.46 14.01 6.87
C ASP A 62 -11.86 13.40 5.59
N ILE A 63 -11.07 12.33 5.73
CA ILE A 63 -10.42 11.67 4.60
C ILE A 63 -11.42 10.89 3.77
N VAL A 64 -12.27 10.08 4.42
CA VAL A 64 -13.23 9.21 3.72
C VAL A 64 -14.28 10.02 2.96
N ASP A 65 -14.51 11.27 3.36
CA ASP A 65 -15.37 12.24 2.68
C ASP A 65 -14.65 13.15 1.67
N SER A 66 -13.32 13.09 1.57
CA SER A 66 -12.56 14.01 0.70
C SER A 66 -12.83 13.77 -0.80
N TYR A 67 -12.72 14.85 -1.58
CA TYR A 67 -12.92 14.83 -3.04
C TYR A 67 -11.89 13.92 -3.71
N GLU A 68 -10.63 14.05 -3.31
CA GLU A 68 -9.53 13.23 -3.81
C GLU A 68 -9.86 11.77 -3.55
N TRP A 69 -10.16 11.38 -2.31
CA TRP A 69 -10.48 10.00 -1.95
C TRP A 69 -11.63 9.38 -2.76
N ASN A 70 -12.70 10.12 -3.02
CA ASN A 70 -13.89 9.61 -3.69
C ASN A 70 -13.86 9.69 -5.23
N ASN A 71 -13.03 10.54 -5.84
CA ASN A 71 -13.00 10.74 -7.30
C ASN A 71 -11.94 9.91 -8.05
N PHE A 72 -11.22 9.01 -7.38
CA PHE A 72 -10.36 8.06 -8.06
C PHE A 72 -11.19 6.87 -8.60
N VAL A 73 -12.07 7.19 -9.56
CA VAL A 73 -13.08 6.34 -10.21
C VAL A 73 -12.44 5.12 -10.88
N SER A 74 -13.06 3.96 -10.64
CA SER A 74 -12.80 2.67 -11.28
C SER A 74 -13.06 2.73 -12.80
N PRO A 75 -12.34 1.96 -13.64
CA PRO A 75 -11.32 0.98 -13.26
C PRO A 75 -9.98 1.67 -12.98
N ASN A 76 -9.51 1.49 -11.76
CA ASN A 76 -8.37 2.23 -11.28
C ASN A 76 -7.11 1.36 -11.34
N PRO A 77 -6.04 1.75 -12.08
CA PRO A 77 -4.78 1.01 -12.08
C PRO A 77 -4.19 0.84 -10.66
N HIS A 78 -4.59 1.67 -9.69
CA HIS A 78 -4.21 1.53 -8.29
C HIS A 78 -4.57 0.16 -7.67
N CYS A 79 -5.59 -0.54 -8.20
CA CYS A 79 -6.11 -1.81 -7.67
C CYS A 79 -5.62 -3.05 -8.43
N GLU A 80 -4.50 -2.96 -9.17
CA GLU A 80 -3.94 -4.02 -10.03
C GLU A 80 -4.02 -5.44 -9.45
N TYR A 81 -3.70 -5.62 -8.16
CA TYR A 81 -3.75 -6.95 -7.53
C TYR A 81 -5.15 -7.56 -7.56
N CYS A 82 -6.17 -6.79 -7.19
CA CYS A 82 -7.56 -7.26 -7.23
C CYS A 82 -8.00 -7.57 -8.67
N ILE A 83 -7.54 -6.78 -9.65
CA ILE A 83 -7.83 -7.04 -11.07
C ILE A 83 -7.24 -8.39 -11.50
N ILE A 84 -5.99 -8.65 -11.15
CA ILE A 84 -5.28 -9.89 -11.52
C ILE A 84 -5.90 -11.10 -10.82
N GLU A 85 -6.24 -10.97 -9.54
CA GLU A 85 -6.91 -12.02 -8.76
C GLU A 85 -8.24 -12.38 -9.40
N GLU A 86 -9.11 -11.39 -9.66
CA GLU A 86 -10.44 -11.62 -10.22
C GLU A 86 -10.39 -12.15 -11.66
N ALA A 87 -9.49 -11.62 -12.50
CA ALA A 87 -9.26 -12.15 -13.85
C ALA A 87 -8.75 -13.60 -13.84
N SER A 88 -8.19 -14.05 -12.71
CA SER A 88 -7.74 -15.43 -12.50
C SER A 88 -8.78 -16.28 -11.75
N ASN A 89 -10.01 -15.79 -11.55
CA ASN A 89 -11.06 -16.43 -10.73
C ASN A 89 -10.64 -16.68 -9.27
N ILE A 90 -9.79 -15.81 -8.71
CA ILE A 90 -9.38 -15.82 -7.31
C ILE A 90 -10.15 -14.72 -6.58
N PRO A 91 -10.75 -14.99 -5.40
CA PRO A 91 -11.39 -13.96 -4.59
C PRO A 91 -10.40 -12.85 -4.22
N SER A 92 -10.80 -11.60 -4.43
CA SER A 92 -9.94 -10.45 -4.18
C SER A 92 -10.30 -9.74 -2.88
N LEU A 93 -9.35 -8.94 -2.38
CA LEU A 93 -9.58 -8.07 -1.23
C LEU A 93 -10.71 -7.05 -1.47
N ARG A 94 -10.93 -6.64 -2.73
CA ARG A 94 -12.07 -5.78 -3.11
C ARG A 94 -13.40 -6.48 -2.84
N GLN A 95 -13.55 -7.74 -3.22
CA GLN A 95 -14.78 -8.50 -2.97
C GLN A 95 -15.07 -8.62 -1.47
N TYR A 96 -14.03 -8.88 -0.67
CA TYR A 96 -14.15 -8.85 0.79
C TYR A 96 -14.63 -7.50 1.33
N TRP A 97 -14.09 -6.38 0.83
CA TRP A 97 -14.57 -5.06 1.24
C TRP A 97 -16.00 -4.79 0.83
N ASN A 98 -16.42 -5.26 -0.33
CA ASN A 98 -17.79 -5.11 -0.80
C ASN A 98 -18.81 -5.89 0.05
N GLU A 99 -18.37 -6.96 0.72
CA GLU A 99 -19.21 -7.74 1.64
C GLU A 99 -19.21 -7.18 3.07
N THR A 100 -18.13 -6.54 3.50
CA THR A 100 -17.91 -6.17 4.91
C THR A 100 -18.10 -4.69 5.21
N ILE A 101 -17.98 -3.82 4.21
CA ILE A 101 -18.14 -2.37 4.38
C ILE A 101 -19.45 -1.94 3.73
N SER A 102 -20.28 -1.26 4.51
CA SER A 102 -21.52 -0.64 4.02
C SER A 102 -21.19 0.48 3.03
N SER A 103 -21.82 0.41 1.86
CA SER A 103 -21.70 1.42 0.79
C SER A 103 -22.30 2.78 1.15
N ASP A 104 -23.16 2.84 2.17
CA ASP A 104 -24.13 3.93 2.31
C ASP A 104 -23.71 5.01 3.31
N THR A 105 -22.55 4.88 3.95
CA THR A 105 -22.25 5.68 5.14
C THR A 105 -21.07 6.64 5.01
N ASN A 106 -20.18 6.52 3.99
CA ASN A 106 -18.91 7.29 3.88
C ASN A 106 -18.25 7.53 5.26
N LYS A 107 -18.23 6.50 6.11
CA LYS A 107 -17.77 6.60 7.49
C LYS A 107 -16.73 5.54 7.73
N LEU A 108 -15.76 5.85 8.60
CA LEU A 108 -14.76 4.88 9.00
C LEU A 108 -15.43 3.66 9.65
N GLN A 109 -15.36 2.53 8.98
CA GLN A 109 -15.85 1.22 9.41
C GLN A 109 -14.69 0.25 9.66
N HIS A 110 -13.59 0.42 8.93
CA HIS A 110 -12.38 -0.38 9.04
C HIS A 110 -11.15 0.52 9.12
N LEU A 111 -10.27 0.24 10.08
CA LEU A 111 -8.99 0.92 10.26
C LEU A 111 -7.87 -0.10 10.38
N GLU A 112 -6.93 -0.06 9.45
CA GLU A 112 -5.70 -0.84 9.46
C GLU A 112 -4.52 0.09 9.79
N LEU A 113 -3.79 -0.21 10.86
CA LEU A 113 -2.63 0.57 11.31
C LEU A 113 -1.38 -0.31 11.28
N ALA A 114 -0.46 0.00 10.38
CA ALA A 114 0.89 -0.55 10.42
C ALA A 114 1.76 0.32 11.33
N LEU A 115 1.90 -0.07 12.60
CA LEU A 115 2.50 0.78 13.64
C LEU A 115 4.01 0.99 13.46
N ASP A 116 4.76 -0.05 13.13
CA ASP A 116 6.17 0.02 12.74
C ASP A 116 6.61 -1.28 12.02
N PHE A 117 7.90 -1.38 11.72
CA PHE A 117 8.54 -2.60 11.18
C PHE A 117 9.43 -3.30 12.22
N THR A 118 9.29 -2.95 13.51
CA THR A 118 10.06 -3.58 14.60
C THR A 118 9.55 -5.00 14.80
N CYS A 119 10.28 -5.95 14.26
CA CYS A 119 9.88 -7.36 14.24
C CYS A 119 11.04 -8.23 14.72
N ASN A 120 10.75 -9.20 15.58
CA ASN A 120 11.71 -10.19 16.09
C ASN A 120 11.82 -11.44 15.21
N MET A 121 11.09 -11.50 14.08
CA MET A 121 11.06 -12.64 13.16
C MET A 121 11.69 -12.31 11.80
N MET A 122 12.14 -13.35 11.09
CA MET A 122 12.70 -13.30 9.73
C MET A 122 11.91 -14.20 8.78
N CYS A 123 10.62 -13.92 8.60
CA CYS A 123 9.75 -14.71 7.73
C CYS A 123 10.17 -14.59 6.26
N ARG A 124 10.12 -15.68 5.49
CA ARG A 124 10.53 -15.70 4.06
C ARG A 124 9.74 -14.71 3.18
N MET A 125 8.51 -14.38 3.57
CA MET A 125 7.64 -13.41 2.87
C MET A 125 7.93 -11.96 3.23
N CYS A 126 8.61 -11.69 4.35
CA CYS A 126 8.92 -10.34 4.80
C CYS A 126 10.24 -9.87 4.18
N GLY A 127 10.29 -8.62 3.77
CA GLY A 127 11.52 -7.96 3.35
C GLY A 127 12.13 -7.10 4.46
N PRO A 128 13.29 -6.48 4.18
CA PRO A 128 13.99 -5.59 5.11
C PRO A 128 13.19 -4.37 5.57
N ARG A 129 12.22 -3.92 4.76
CA ARG A 129 11.32 -2.80 5.11
C ARG A 129 10.22 -3.20 6.10
N GLN A 130 9.89 -4.49 6.20
CA GLN A 130 8.82 -5.00 7.05
C GLN A 130 9.34 -5.72 8.31
N SER A 131 10.65 -5.95 8.42
CA SER A 131 11.25 -6.56 9.61
C SER A 131 12.62 -5.98 9.91
N SER A 132 12.76 -5.40 11.10
CA SER A 132 14.03 -4.93 11.64
C SER A 132 15.09 -6.03 11.70
N LYS A 133 14.69 -7.30 11.92
CA LYS A 133 15.63 -8.43 11.92
C LYS A 133 16.14 -8.75 10.53
N TRP A 134 15.26 -8.77 9.52
CA TRP A 134 15.68 -8.87 8.12
C TRP A 134 16.61 -7.74 7.71
N ASN A 135 16.29 -6.50 8.11
CA ASN A 135 17.10 -5.33 7.80
C ASN A 135 18.52 -5.42 8.38
N SER A 136 18.64 -5.98 9.59
CA SER A 136 19.92 -6.18 10.27
C SER A 136 20.67 -7.46 9.84
N SER A 137 20.09 -8.30 8.97
CA SER A 137 20.63 -9.62 8.66
C SER A 137 21.85 -9.55 7.73
N PRO A 138 22.95 -10.26 8.05
CA PRO A 138 24.08 -10.42 7.12
C PRO A 138 23.70 -11.04 5.78
N VAL A 139 22.62 -11.83 5.75
CA VAL A 139 22.10 -12.46 4.52
C VAL A 139 21.75 -11.40 3.47
N LEU A 140 21.21 -10.25 3.89
CA LEU A 140 20.86 -9.17 2.97
C LEU A 140 22.09 -8.58 2.29
N LYS A 141 23.22 -8.49 2.99
CA LYS A 141 24.50 -8.01 2.43
C LYS A 141 25.01 -8.96 1.35
N ASN A 142 25.02 -10.25 1.64
CA ASN A 142 25.48 -11.27 0.71
C ASN A 142 24.59 -11.31 -0.54
N MET A 143 23.26 -11.22 -0.37
CA MET A 143 22.32 -11.16 -1.50
C MET A 143 22.54 -9.93 -2.39
N LYS A 144 22.88 -8.76 -1.81
CA LYS A 144 23.20 -7.55 -2.60
C LYS A 144 24.45 -7.73 -3.45
N GLU A 145 25.47 -8.37 -2.89
CA GLU A 145 26.73 -8.67 -3.59
C GLU A 145 26.50 -9.68 -4.73
N GLU A 146 25.68 -10.71 -4.53
CA GLU A 146 25.35 -11.72 -5.54
C GLU A 146 24.45 -11.20 -6.68
N VAL A 147 23.49 -10.34 -6.37
CA VAL A 147 22.52 -9.81 -7.35
C VAL A 147 23.07 -8.58 -8.11
N GLY A 148 24.18 -8.00 -7.66
CA GLY A 148 24.83 -6.88 -8.34
C GLY A 148 23.98 -5.59 -8.31
N VAL A 149 23.34 -5.29 -7.19
CA VAL A 149 22.47 -4.11 -7.05
C VAL A 149 23.34 -2.83 -7.06
N ALA A 150 23.10 -1.93 -8.01
CA ALA A 150 23.82 -0.66 -8.13
C ALA A 150 23.53 0.27 -6.93
N GLU A 151 24.52 1.08 -6.52
CA GLU A 151 24.44 1.98 -5.35
C GLU A 151 23.23 2.92 -5.36
N ALA A 152 22.68 3.26 -6.53
CA ALA A 152 21.50 4.11 -6.68
C ALA A 152 20.20 3.53 -6.08
N ASP A 153 20.12 2.21 -5.89
CA ASP A 153 18.98 1.54 -5.25
C ASP A 153 19.17 1.31 -3.75
N ALA A 154 20.30 1.75 -3.18
CA ALA A 154 20.59 1.60 -1.75
C ALA A 154 19.77 2.54 -0.85
N ASP A 155 19.34 3.70 -1.38
CA ASP A 155 18.53 4.71 -0.67
C ASP A 155 17.06 4.32 -0.49
N ILE A 156 16.65 3.18 -1.06
CA ILE A 156 15.31 2.59 -0.92
C ILE A 156 15.14 1.98 0.49
N TYR A 157 16.22 1.74 1.25
CA TYR A 157 16.13 1.15 2.59
C TYR A 157 16.01 2.22 3.68
N ILE A 158 14.95 2.14 4.50
CA ILE A 158 14.71 3.06 5.61
C ILE A 158 15.89 2.97 6.58
N LYS A 159 16.59 4.10 6.79
CA LYS A 159 17.64 4.25 7.80
C LYS A 159 16.96 4.27 9.18
N THR A 160 17.26 3.29 10.01
CA THR A 160 16.52 3.03 11.26
C THR A 160 17.48 3.00 12.43
N LYS A 161 16.96 3.09 13.68
CA LYS A 161 17.72 3.21 14.94
C LYS A 161 18.69 2.04 15.28
N GLY A 162 19.00 1.18 14.31
CA GLY A 162 19.99 0.11 14.37
C GLY A 162 20.86 -0.05 13.10
N SER A 163 20.77 0.84 12.11
CA SER A 163 21.73 0.87 11.00
C SER A 163 23.02 1.59 11.45
N LYS A 164 24.19 1.15 10.94
CA LYS A 164 25.49 1.77 11.26
C LYS A 164 25.56 3.27 10.92
N GLU A 165 24.68 3.73 10.03
CA GLU A 165 24.61 5.10 9.51
C GLU A 165 23.48 5.94 10.12
N TYR A 166 22.82 5.46 11.18
CA TYR A 166 21.84 6.28 11.90
C TYR A 166 22.55 7.37 12.70
N THR A 167 22.67 8.56 12.12
CA THR A 167 23.04 9.78 12.86
C THR A 167 21.79 10.37 13.49
N LYS A 168 21.79 10.49 14.83
CA LYS A 168 20.83 11.32 15.55
C LYS A 168 21.02 12.76 15.09
N ASN A 169 20.03 13.34 14.42
CA ASN A 169 19.80 14.78 14.50
C ASN A 169 19.16 15.08 15.85
#